data_AF-A0A968JW49-F1
#
_entry.id   AF-A0A968JW49-F1
#
_cell.length_a   1.000
_cell.length_b   1.000
_cell.length_c   1.000
_cell.angle_alpha   90.00
_cell.angle_beta   90.00
_cell.angle_gamma   90.00
#
_symmetry.space_group_name_H-M   'P 1'
#
loop_
_entity.id
_entity.type
_entity.pdbx_description
1 polymer ?
#
loop_
_entity_poly.entity_id
_entity_poly.type
_entity_poly.pdbx_seq_one_letter_code
_entity_poly.pdbx_strand_id
1 'polypeptide(L)'
;MFNPIASYRIQFNKEFTFKQLDDQLEFFFLLGPGAIYASPVFEAVPGSMHGYNVTNANALNPEIGKYTEFTALSDKLKEKGMGWIQDIVPNHMAFDSKNNWLFDVLEKGVYSKYAGYFDIDYEHPGLQKKLMAPFLGKTVTEAVNEGEIKLQTFKGSFVFRYFDNLFPVNFTTFQIICQKYLQNTPFFFYQILE
;
A
#
# COMPACT_ATOMS: atom_id res chain seq x y z
N MET A 1 22.85 4.73 26.36
CA MET A 1 21.40 4.45 26.17
C MET A 1 20.68 5.79 26.25
N PHE A 2 19.93 6.17 25.22
CA PHE A 2 19.13 7.40 25.25
C PHE A 2 17.82 7.09 25.98
N ASN A 3 17.55 7.80 27.08
CA ASN A 3 16.35 7.60 27.89
C ASN A 3 15.65 8.95 28.02
N PRO A 4 14.66 9.26 27.16
CA PRO A 4 14.02 10.56 27.17
C PRO A 4 13.16 10.71 28.43
N ILE A 5 13.12 11.93 28.97
CA ILE A 5 12.35 12.26 30.19
C ILE A 5 10.83 12.22 29.95
N ALA A 6 10.41 12.47 28.70
CA ALA A 6 9.03 12.35 28.22
C ALA A 6 9.04 12.05 26.71
N SER A 7 7.88 11.98 26.08
CA SER A 7 7.81 11.99 24.61
C SER A 7 6.63 12.82 24.16
N TYR A 8 6.74 13.42 22.98
CA TYR A 8 5.65 14.19 22.38
C TYR A 8 5.14 13.49 21.11
N ARG A 9 3.87 13.07 21.11
CA ARG A 9 3.28 12.36 19.98
C ARG A 9 2.97 13.32 18.83
N ILE A 10 3.51 13.01 17.65
CA ILE A 10 3.25 13.73 16.40
C ILE A 10 2.47 12.82 15.45
N GLN A 11 1.38 13.36 14.90
CA GLN A 11 0.54 12.70 13.91
C GLN A 11 0.92 13.20 12.51
N PHE A 12 1.78 12.45 11.83
CA PHE A 12 2.19 12.77 10.47
C PHE A 12 1.14 12.37 9.43
N ASN A 13 0.96 13.26 8.46
CA ASN A 13 0.13 13.07 7.27
C ASN A 13 0.43 14.22 6.29
N LYS A 14 -0.33 14.31 5.19
CA LYS A 14 -0.17 15.37 4.18
C LYS A 14 -0.31 16.80 4.71
N GLU A 15 -0.96 17.01 5.86
CA GLU A 15 -1.19 18.32 6.47
C GLU A 15 -0.14 18.66 7.54
N PHE A 16 0.53 17.65 8.10
CA PHE A 16 1.64 17.81 9.04
C PHE A 16 2.79 16.86 8.66
N THR A 17 3.71 17.37 7.85
CA THR A 17 4.84 16.63 7.25
C THR A 17 6.12 16.77 8.07
N PHE A 18 7.21 16.13 7.65
CA PHE A 18 8.54 16.39 8.23
C PHE A 18 8.93 17.87 8.18
N LYS A 19 8.52 18.58 7.12
CA LYS A 19 8.79 20.01 7.00
C LYS A 19 8.05 20.82 8.07
N GLN A 20 6.78 20.52 8.35
CA GLN A 20 6.05 21.24 9.41
C GLN A 20 6.65 20.97 10.79
N LEU A 21 7.11 19.75 11.05
CA LEU A 21 7.84 19.47 12.29
C LEU A 21 9.17 20.24 12.35
N ASP A 22 9.93 20.29 11.26
CA ASP A 22 11.18 21.05 11.17
C ASP A 22 10.97 22.55 11.43
N ASP A 23 9.93 23.14 10.83
CA ASP A 23 9.55 24.54 11.02
C ASP A 23 9.19 24.85 12.50
N GLN A 24 8.73 23.84 13.26
CA GLN A 24 8.33 23.96 14.67
C GLN A 24 9.36 23.38 15.64
N LEU A 25 10.54 22.96 15.16
CA LEU A 25 11.49 22.20 15.96
C LEU A 25 11.95 22.95 17.21
N GLU A 26 12.09 24.27 17.11
CA GLU A 26 12.47 25.11 18.26
C GLU A 26 11.40 25.11 19.36
N PHE A 27 10.12 25.13 19.00
CA PHE A 27 9.03 25.03 19.97
C PHE A 27 9.10 23.70 20.73
N PHE A 28 9.28 22.58 20.02
CA PHE A 28 9.36 21.27 20.66
C PHE A 28 10.62 21.10 21.51
N PHE A 29 11.73 21.71 21.11
CA PHE A 29 12.94 21.74 21.93
C PHE A 29 12.72 22.49 23.24
N LEU A 30 12.15 23.70 23.19
CA LEU A 30 11.86 24.50 24.38
C LEU A 30 10.82 23.86 25.30
N LEU A 31 9.85 23.12 24.72
CA LEU A 31 8.88 22.34 25.49
C LEU A 31 9.55 21.21 26.31
N GLY A 32 10.70 20.70 25.84
CA GLY A 32 11.55 19.77 26.58
C GLY A 32 11.04 18.33 26.75
N PRO A 33 10.32 17.70 25.79
CA PRO A 33 9.94 16.30 25.94
C PRO A 33 11.16 15.37 25.94
N GLY A 34 12.26 15.75 25.28
CA GLY A 34 13.42 14.90 25.08
C GLY A 34 13.27 13.95 23.90
N ALA A 35 12.07 13.52 23.51
CA ALA A 35 11.86 12.77 22.27
C ALA A 35 10.58 13.14 21.52
N ILE A 36 10.65 13.08 20.19
CA ILE A 36 9.47 13.01 19.34
C ILE A 36 9.02 11.54 19.27
N TYR A 37 7.74 11.29 19.54
CA TYR A 37 7.08 10.03 19.25
C TYR A 37 6.32 10.19 17.94
N ALA A 38 6.87 9.65 16.85
CA ALA A 38 6.30 9.75 15.52
C ALA A 38 5.26 8.66 15.26
N SER A 39 4.12 9.04 14.66
CA SER A 39 3.21 8.09 14.00
C SER A 39 3.89 7.34 12.86
N PRO A 40 3.27 6.28 12.29
CA PRO A 40 3.84 5.55 11.16
C PRO A 40 4.16 6.48 9.99
N VAL A 41 5.34 6.32 9.40
CA VAL A 41 5.86 7.17 8.31
C VAL A 41 6.08 6.43 6.99
N PHE A 42 5.83 5.12 6.95
CA PHE A 42 5.95 4.33 5.72
C PHE A 42 4.77 4.57 4.77
N GLU A 43 4.98 4.29 3.48
CA GLU A 43 3.94 4.42 2.45
C GLU A 43 2.65 3.72 2.88
N ALA A 44 1.57 4.49 2.90
CA ALA A 44 0.23 4.06 3.24
C ALA A 44 -0.72 4.35 2.08
N VAL A 45 -1.97 3.93 2.20
CA VAL A 45 -3.02 4.28 1.22
C VAL A 45 -3.02 5.80 1.01
N PRO A 46 -3.00 6.30 -0.24
CA PRO A 46 -2.98 7.74 -0.53
C PRO A 46 -4.06 8.50 0.22
N GLY A 47 -3.71 9.66 0.77
CA GLY A 47 -4.59 10.45 1.62
C GLY A 47 -4.80 9.93 3.04
N SER A 48 -4.07 8.88 3.47
CA SER A 48 -4.13 8.40 4.85
C SER A 48 -3.70 9.49 5.84
N MET A 49 -4.54 9.71 6.85
CA MET A 49 -4.27 10.70 7.91
C MET A 49 -3.56 10.08 9.14
N HIS A 50 -3.33 8.77 9.13
CA HIS A 50 -2.83 8.03 10.30
C HIS A 50 -1.67 7.05 10.02
N GLY A 51 -1.48 6.62 8.76
CA GLY A 51 -0.35 5.77 8.37
C GLY A 51 -0.44 4.27 8.71
N TYR A 52 -1.38 3.83 9.55
CA TYR A 52 -1.57 2.40 9.89
C TYR A 52 -1.97 1.47 8.73
N ASN A 53 -2.52 2.00 7.64
CA ASN A 53 -2.89 1.26 6.44
C ASN A 53 -1.73 1.22 5.44
N VAL A 54 -0.63 0.57 5.84
CA VAL A 54 0.63 0.49 5.07
C VAL A 54 0.44 -0.25 3.74
N THR A 55 0.94 0.33 2.65
CA THR A 55 0.97 -0.29 1.31
C THR A 55 2.37 -0.72 0.91
N ASN A 56 3.41 -0.12 1.50
CA ASN A 56 4.81 -0.48 1.23
C ASN A 56 5.71 -0.10 2.43
N ALA A 57 6.17 -1.11 3.16
CA ALA A 57 7.02 -0.93 4.33
C ALA A 57 8.50 -0.59 3.99
N ASN A 58 8.87 -0.56 2.70
CA ASN A 58 10.26 -0.29 2.27
C ASN A 58 10.49 1.16 1.82
N ALA A 59 9.48 2.01 1.90
CA ALA A 59 9.56 3.40 1.48
C ALA A 59 8.81 4.31 2.45
N LEU A 60 9.31 5.54 2.59
CA LEU A 60 8.61 6.60 3.32
C LEU A 60 7.40 7.07 2.52
N ASN A 61 6.33 7.45 3.24
CA ASN A 61 5.15 8.00 2.61
C ASN A 61 5.50 9.33 1.89
N PRO A 62 5.33 9.40 0.56
CA PRO A 62 5.65 10.62 -0.20
C PRO A 62 4.79 11.82 0.19
N GLU A 63 3.62 11.60 0.82
CA GLU A 63 2.78 12.68 1.36
C GLU A 63 3.33 13.25 2.68
N ILE A 64 4.19 12.52 3.40
CA ILE A 64 4.83 12.96 4.65
C ILE A 64 6.21 13.58 4.41
N GLY A 65 6.91 13.14 3.36
CA GLY A 65 8.17 13.75 2.96
C GLY A 65 9.17 12.78 2.37
N LYS A 66 10.34 13.32 2.00
CA LYS A 66 11.43 12.57 1.38
C LYS A 66 12.41 12.02 2.42
N TYR A 67 13.16 10.99 2.02
CA TYR A 67 14.24 10.46 2.84
C TYR A 67 15.26 11.53 3.25
N THR A 68 15.61 12.46 2.34
CA THR A 68 16.53 13.56 2.63
C THR A 68 16.01 14.53 3.68
N GLU A 69 14.69 14.77 3.72
CA GLU A 69 14.05 15.61 4.72
C GLU A 69 14.05 14.92 6.08
N PHE A 70 13.75 13.62 6.10
CA PHE A 70 13.81 12.80 7.32
C PHE A 70 15.23 12.76 7.92
N THR A 71 16.26 12.57 7.08
CA THR A 71 17.66 12.56 7.56
C THR A 71 18.07 13.93 8.09
N ALA A 72 17.72 15.02 7.40
CA ALA A 72 18.04 16.38 7.86
C ALA A 72 17.36 16.71 9.19
N LEU A 73 16.08 16.35 9.35
CA LEU A 73 15.35 16.49 10.61
C LEU A 73 15.97 15.66 11.73
N SER A 74 16.36 14.41 11.43
CA SER A 74 17.04 13.53 12.39
C SER A 74 18.35 14.15 12.90
N ASP A 75 19.15 14.77 12.02
CA ASP A 75 20.41 15.39 12.41
C ASP A 75 20.19 16.63 13.29
N LYS A 76 19.22 17.48 12.95
CA LYS A 76 18.85 18.63 13.80
C LYS A 76 18.32 18.22 15.18
N LEU A 77 17.53 17.14 15.25
CA LEU A 77 17.08 16.58 16.53
C LEU A 77 18.28 16.14 17.38
N LYS A 78 19.26 15.44 16.79
CA LYS A 78 20.49 15.04 17.48
C LYS A 78 21.31 16.24 17.97
N GLU A 79 21.47 17.27 17.16
CA GLU A 79 22.16 18.52 17.54
C GLU A 79 21.51 19.19 18.75
N LYS A 80 20.18 19.09 18.86
CA LYS A 80 19.39 19.58 20.00
C LYS A 80 19.29 18.59 21.16
N GLY A 81 19.97 17.44 21.09
CA GLY A 81 19.92 16.40 22.12
C GLY A 81 18.54 15.72 22.26
N MET A 82 17.70 15.80 21.22
CA MET A 82 16.38 15.17 21.17
C MET A 82 16.41 13.83 20.44
N GLY A 83 15.62 12.88 20.92
CA GLY A 83 15.47 11.57 20.30
C GLY A 83 14.24 11.45 19.39
N TRP A 84 14.15 10.28 18.74
CA TRP A 84 13.04 9.87 17.89
C TRP A 84 12.58 8.47 18.26
N ILE A 85 11.28 8.31 18.51
CA ILE A 85 10.61 7.03 18.75
C ILE A 85 9.66 6.81 17.58
N GLN A 86 9.89 5.76 16.79
CA GLN A 86 9.10 5.45 15.61
C GLN A 86 8.01 4.43 15.92
N ASP A 87 6.76 4.79 15.66
CA ASP A 87 5.65 3.84 15.58
C ASP A 87 5.78 2.97 14.32
N ILE A 88 5.61 1.66 14.45
CA ILE A 88 5.74 0.69 13.36
C ILE A 88 4.53 -0.25 13.32
N VAL A 89 4.19 -0.73 12.13
CA VAL A 89 2.99 -1.55 11.89
C VAL A 89 3.37 -2.90 11.28
N PRO A 90 3.93 -3.83 12.07
CA PRO A 90 4.48 -5.09 11.55
C PRO A 90 3.41 -6.16 11.26
N ASN A 91 2.23 -6.02 11.85
CA ASN A 91 1.22 -7.08 11.85
C ASN A 91 0.42 -7.19 10.55
N HIS A 92 0.12 -6.06 9.90
CA HIS A 92 -0.83 -6.02 8.78
C HIS A 92 -0.45 -4.97 7.74
N MET A 93 -1.05 -5.11 6.56
CA MET A 93 -0.96 -4.17 5.46
C MET A 93 -2.36 -3.90 4.89
N ALA A 94 -2.50 -2.80 4.15
CA ALA A 94 -3.77 -2.42 3.54
C ALA A 94 -4.20 -3.40 2.43
N PHE A 95 -5.49 -3.73 2.41
CA PHE A 95 -6.13 -4.36 1.26
C PHE A 95 -6.44 -3.29 0.21
N ASP A 96 -5.44 -2.91 -0.59
CA ASP A 96 -5.56 -1.81 -1.56
C ASP A 96 -4.74 -2.09 -2.82
N SER A 97 -5.20 -1.58 -3.97
CA SER A 97 -4.52 -1.65 -5.27
C SER A 97 -3.10 -1.05 -5.29
N LYS A 98 -2.76 -0.21 -4.32
CA LYS A 98 -1.42 0.36 -4.12
C LYS A 98 -0.48 -0.57 -3.35
N ASN A 99 -1.01 -1.58 -2.65
CA ASN A 99 -0.21 -2.64 -2.04
C ASN A 99 0.26 -3.62 -3.13
N ASN A 100 1.46 -3.41 -3.67
CA ASN A 100 1.97 -4.21 -4.77
C ASN A 100 2.18 -5.70 -4.38
N TRP A 101 2.44 -6.00 -3.11
CA TRP A 101 2.58 -7.40 -2.65
C TRP A 101 1.24 -8.11 -2.72
N LEU A 102 0.19 -7.49 -2.18
CA LEU A 102 -1.17 -8.04 -2.25
C LEU A 102 -1.64 -8.13 -3.70
N PHE A 103 -1.38 -7.11 -4.52
CA PHE A 103 -1.81 -7.10 -5.92
C PHE A 103 -1.17 -8.25 -6.71
N ASP A 104 0.11 -8.55 -6.47
CA ASP A 104 0.78 -9.71 -7.08
C ASP A 104 0.17 -11.04 -6.59
N VAL A 105 -0.21 -11.15 -5.30
CA VAL A 105 -0.93 -12.32 -4.76
C VAL A 105 -2.31 -12.47 -5.37
N LEU A 106 -3.06 -11.39 -5.56
CA LEU A 106 -4.38 -11.44 -6.20
C LEU A 106 -4.27 -11.88 -7.67
N GLU A 107 -3.20 -11.49 -8.37
CA GLU A 107 -2.97 -11.85 -9.77
C GLU A 107 -2.50 -13.29 -9.94
N LYS A 108 -1.54 -13.73 -9.12
CA LYS A 108 -0.80 -15.00 -9.30
C LYS A 108 -1.19 -16.09 -8.31
N GLY A 109 -1.98 -15.77 -7.28
CA GLY A 109 -2.36 -16.71 -6.23
C GLY A 109 -1.15 -17.31 -5.54
N VAL A 110 -1.18 -18.63 -5.34
CA VAL A 110 -0.10 -19.43 -4.72
C VAL A 110 1.24 -19.35 -5.44
N TYR A 111 1.26 -18.89 -6.70
CA TYR A 111 2.50 -18.72 -7.48
C TYR A 111 3.16 -17.35 -7.29
N SER A 112 2.53 -16.44 -6.54
CA SER A 112 3.15 -15.18 -6.16
C SER A 112 4.36 -15.42 -5.25
N LYS A 113 5.44 -14.67 -5.47
CA LYS A 113 6.58 -14.64 -4.55
C LYS A 113 6.22 -14.08 -3.16
N TYR A 114 5.08 -13.41 -3.05
CA TYR A 114 4.53 -12.86 -1.81
C TYR A 114 3.41 -13.71 -1.22
N ALA A 115 3.10 -14.89 -1.78
CA ALA A 115 2.02 -15.74 -1.27
C ALA A 115 2.20 -16.08 0.22
N GLY A 116 3.44 -16.34 0.65
CA GLY A 116 3.77 -16.61 2.05
C GLY A 116 3.97 -15.37 2.94
N TYR A 117 3.79 -14.16 2.41
CA TYR A 117 3.88 -12.91 3.21
C TYR A 117 2.57 -12.57 3.90
N PHE A 118 1.46 -13.13 3.44
CA PHE A 118 0.13 -12.94 4.01
C PHE A 118 -0.36 -14.24 4.62
N ASP A 119 -1.10 -14.14 5.72
CA ASP A 119 -1.73 -15.28 6.37
C ASP A 119 -3.00 -15.68 5.60
N ILE A 120 -2.83 -16.52 4.58
CA ILE A 120 -3.91 -16.98 3.69
C ILE A 120 -4.04 -18.50 3.79
N ASP A 121 -5.23 -18.96 4.17
CA ASP A 121 -5.59 -20.38 4.12
C ASP A 121 -5.92 -20.83 2.70
N TYR A 122 -4.90 -21.24 1.96
CA TYR A 122 -5.05 -21.76 0.59
C TYR A 122 -5.68 -23.16 0.53
N GLU A 123 -5.70 -23.90 1.64
CA GLU A 123 -6.26 -25.26 1.72
C GLU A 123 -7.73 -25.25 2.19
N HIS A 124 -8.31 -24.06 2.39
CA HIS A 124 -9.71 -23.91 2.77
C HIS A 124 -10.65 -24.66 1.80
N PRO A 125 -11.49 -25.58 2.31
CA PRO A 125 -12.44 -26.31 1.49
C PRO A 125 -13.36 -25.38 0.69
N GLY A 126 -13.54 -25.66 -0.60
CA GLY A 126 -14.45 -24.88 -1.46
C GLY A 126 -13.84 -23.62 -2.09
N LEU A 127 -12.65 -23.17 -1.68
CA LEU A 127 -11.99 -22.00 -2.28
C LEU A 127 -10.96 -22.34 -3.35
N GLN A 128 -10.57 -23.62 -3.50
CA GLN A 128 -9.71 -24.10 -4.59
C GLN A 128 -8.42 -23.26 -4.74
N LYS A 129 -7.72 -23.00 -3.62
CA LYS A 129 -6.49 -22.17 -3.56
C LYS A 129 -6.69 -20.70 -3.94
N LYS A 130 -7.93 -20.18 -3.88
CA LYS A 130 -8.25 -18.77 -4.11
C LYS A 130 -8.47 -18.04 -2.79
N LEU A 131 -8.11 -16.76 -2.79
CA LEU A 131 -8.45 -15.83 -1.71
C LEU A 131 -9.89 -15.35 -1.89
N MET A 132 -10.70 -15.42 -0.82
CA MET A 132 -12.03 -14.80 -0.80
C MET A 132 -11.90 -13.29 -0.61
N ALA A 133 -12.54 -12.51 -1.48
CA ALA A 133 -12.54 -11.05 -1.44
C ALA A 133 -13.98 -10.52 -1.30
N PRO A 134 -14.52 -10.40 -0.08
CA PRO A 134 -15.95 -10.17 0.18
C PRO A 134 -16.36 -8.69 0.03
N PHE A 135 -16.13 -8.12 -1.15
CA PHE A 135 -16.38 -6.69 -1.42
C PHE A 135 -17.69 -6.41 -2.16
N LEU A 136 -18.28 -7.41 -2.81
CA LEU A 136 -19.50 -7.22 -3.58
C LEU A 136 -20.70 -7.06 -2.66
N GLY A 137 -21.54 -6.06 -2.93
CA GLY A 137 -22.79 -5.84 -2.19
C GLY A 137 -23.94 -6.76 -2.63
N LYS A 138 -23.73 -7.54 -3.69
CA LYS A 138 -24.70 -8.44 -4.33
C LYS A 138 -23.98 -9.61 -4.99
N THR A 139 -24.70 -10.52 -5.66
CA THR A 139 -24.06 -11.63 -6.36
C THR A 139 -23.20 -11.14 -7.53
N VAL A 140 -22.19 -11.93 -7.92
CA VAL A 140 -21.33 -11.58 -9.07
C VAL A 140 -22.16 -11.35 -10.33
N THR A 141 -23.16 -12.20 -10.58
CA THR A 141 -24.03 -12.11 -11.76
C THR A 141 -24.80 -10.79 -11.81
N GLU A 142 -25.40 -10.37 -10.70
CA GLU A 142 -26.12 -9.10 -10.61
C GLU A 142 -25.17 -7.91 -10.80
N ALA A 143 -24.01 -7.93 -10.13
CA ALA A 143 -23.02 -6.85 -10.23
C ALA A 143 -22.45 -6.69 -11.66
N VAL A 144 -22.31 -7.80 -12.40
CA VAL A 144 -21.94 -7.77 -13.83
C VAL A 144 -23.08 -7.24 -14.69
N ASN A 145 -24.31 -7.74 -14.49
CA ASN A 145 -25.48 -7.35 -15.29
C ASN A 145 -25.85 -5.87 -15.12
N GLU A 146 -25.65 -5.32 -13.92
CA GLU A 146 -25.86 -3.90 -13.61
C GLU A 146 -24.65 -3.03 -14.00
N GLY A 147 -23.57 -3.63 -14.51
CA GLY A 147 -22.38 -2.92 -14.97
C GLY A 147 -21.55 -2.30 -13.84
N GLU A 148 -21.67 -2.78 -12.62
CA GLU A 148 -20.85 -2.33 -11.48
C GLU A 148 -19.43 -2.88 -11.56
N ILE A 149 -19.27 -4.09 -12.10
CA ILE A 149 -17.97 -4.69 -12.40
C ILE A 149 -17.59 -4.38 -13.85
N LYS A 150 -16.48 -3.67 -14.05
CA LYS A 150 -16.00 -3.24 -15.37
C LYS A 150 -14.58 -3.72 -15.62
N LEU A 151 -14.32 -4.25 -16.82
CA LEU A 151 -12.95 -4.52 -17.26
C LEU A 151 -12.29 -3.20 -17.69
N GLN A 152 -11.10 -2.94 -17.17
CA GLN A 152 -10.31 -1.74 -17.49
C GLN A 152 -8.82 -2.08 -17.58
N THR A 153 -8.02 -1.14 -18.07
CA THR A 153 -6.55 -1.23 -18.04
C THR A 153 -6.00 -0.46 -16.84
N PHE A 154 -5.03 -1.04 -16.13
CA PHE A 154 -4.32 -0.39 -15.03
C PHE A 154 -2.86 -0.85 -15.01
N LYS A 155 -1.92 0.11 -14.95
CA LYS A 155 -0.46 -0.15 -14.97
C LYS A 155 0.00 -1.11 -16.09
N GLY A 156 -0.64 -1.05 -17.27
CA GLY A 156 -0.28 -1.87 -18.42
C GLY A 156 -0.85 -3.29 -18.44
N SER A 157 -1.70 -3.66 -17.48
CA SER A 157 -2.44 -4.94 -17.47
C SER A 157 -3.95 -4.71 -17.37
N PHE A 158 -4.74 -5.78 -17.41
CA PHE A 158 -6.19 -5.73 -17.22
C PHE A 158 -6.56 -5.87 -15.73
N VAL A 159 -7.62 -5.16 -15.34
CA VAL A 159 -8.21 -5.22 -13.99
C VAL A 159 -9.73 -5.27 -14.08
N PHE A 160 -10.36 -5.94 -13.13
CA PHE A 160 -11.78 -5.75 -12.82
C PHE A 160 -11.92 -4.62 -11.81
N ARG A 161 -12.60 -3.54 -12.20
CA ARG A 161 -12.96 -2.43 -11.33
C ARG A 161 -14.37 -2.64 -10.77
N TYR A 162 -14.50 -2.52 -9.46
CA TYR A 162 -15.78 -2.49 -8.75
C TYR A 162 -15.80 -1.27 -7.82
N PHE A 163 -16.54 -0.23 -8.22
CA PHE A 163 -16.43 1.12 -7.64
C PHE A 163 -14.97 1.55 -7.55
N ASP A 164 -14.45 1.83 -6.35
CA ASP A 164 -13.06 2.28 -6.15
C ASP A 164 -12.05 1.13 -6.03
N ASN A 165 -12.53 -0.12 -5.95
CA ASN A 165 -11.68 -1.30 -5.85
C ASN A 165 -11.19 -1.77 -7.22
N LEU A 166 -9.91 -2.16 -7.28
CA LEU A 166 -9.28 -2.75 -8.45
C LEU A 166 -8.78 -4.15 -8.11
N PHE A 167 -9.15 -5.12 -8.93
CA PHE A 167 -8.71 -6.51 -8.82
C PHE A 167 -7.95 -6.90 -10.10
N PRO A 168 -6.71 -7.42 -10.00
CA PRO A 168 -5.95 -7.82 -11.17
C PRO A 168 -6.58 -9.03 -11.86
N VAL A 169 -6.43 -9.05 -13.18
CA VAL A 169 -6.78 -10.21 -14.00
C VAL A 169 -5.61 -11.19 -13.98
N ASN A 170 -5.86 -12.45 -13.59
CA ASN A 170 -4.84 -13.48 -13.62
C ASN A 170 -4.42 -13.85 -15.06
N PHE A 171 -3.28 -14.52 -15.21
CA PHE A 171 -2.70 -14.84 -16.53
C PHE A 171 -3.66 -15.61 -17.45
N THR A 172 -4.38 -16.61 -16.94
CA THR A 172 -5.37 -17.38 -17.73
C THR A 172 -6.47 -16.48 -18.29
N THR A 173 -7.01 -15.59 -17.46
CA THR A 173 -8.07 -14.66 -17.89
C THR A 173 -7.52 -13.59 -18.82
N PHE A 174 -6.28 -13.14 -18.60
CA PHE A 174 -5.57 -12.24 -19.50
C PHE A 174 -5.45 -12.85 -20.90
N GLN A 175 -5.05 -14.12 -21.01
CA GLN A 175 -4.99 -14.84 -22.29
C GLN A 175 -6.36 -14.91 -22.97
N ILE A 176 -7.43 -15.18 -22.22
CA ILE A 176 -8.80 -15.22 -22.77
C ILE A 176 -9.22 -13.85 -23.33
N ILE A 177 -8.94 -12.77 -22.59
CA ILE A 177 -9.23 -11.40 -23.04
C ILE A 177 -8.42 -11.09 -24.29
N CYS A 178 -7.12 -11.34 -24.27
CA CYS A 178 -6.23 -11.14 -25.41
C CYS A 178 -6.70 -11.93 -26.63
N GLN A 179 -7.04 -13.21 -26.50
CA GLN A 179 -7.57 -14.00 -27.61
C GLN A 179 -8.88 -13.43 -28.16
N LYS A 180 -9.79 -12.99 -27.29
CA LYS A 180 -11.08 -12.45 -27.70
C LYS A 180 -10.99 -11.09 -28.40
N TYR A 181 -10.06 -10.23 -27.98
CA TYR A 181 -9.96 -8.86 -28.48
C TYR A 181 -8.80 -8.63 -29.45
N LEU A 182 -7.76 -9.49 -29.44
CA LEU A 182 -6.62 -9.40 -30.34
C LEU A 182 -6.73 -10.27 -31.60
N GLN A 183 -7.84 -11.01 -31.79
CA GLN A 183 -8.13 -11.74 -33.03
C GLN A 183 -8.12 -10.86 -34.30
N ASN A 184 -8.10 -9.53 -34.17
CA ASN A 184 -7.93 -8.56 -35.27
C ASN A 184 -6.60 -7.79 -35.25
N THR A 185 -5.60 -8.21 -34.47
CA THR A 185 -4.30 -7.51 -34.34
C THR A 185 -3.24 -8.21 -35.17
N PRO A 186 -2.37 -7.48 -35.90
CA PRO A 186 -1.33 -8.09 -36.72
C PRO A 186 -0.47 -9.09 -35.95
N PHE A 187 -0.01 -10.14 -36.66
CA PHE A 187 0.73 -11.32 -36.22
C PHE A 187 1.88 -11.10 -35.21
N PHE A 188 2.38 -9.87 -35.07
CA PHE A 188 3.52 -9.50 -34.22
C PHE A 188 3.30 -9.70 -32.71
N PHE A 189 2.05 -9.72 -32.21
CA PHE A 189 1.79 -9.90 -30.77
C PHE A 189 1.88 -11.34 -30.25
N TYR A 190 1.84 -12.34 -31.14
CA TYR A 190 1.88 -13.75 -30.71
C TYR A 190 3.23 -14.19 -30.13
N GLN A 191 4.32 -13.48 -30.46
CA GLN A 191 5.68 -13.80 -29.99
C GLN A 191 5.97 -13.39 -28.54
N ILE A 192 5.06 -12.66 -27.88
CA ILE A 192 5.23 -12.25 -26.47
C ILE A 192 4.61 -13.28 -25.51
N LEU A 193 3.87 -14.26 -26.03
CA LEU A 193 3.12 -15.26 -25.26
C LEU A 193 3.74 -16.67 -25.26
N GLU A 194 4.88 -16.87 -25.93
CA GLU A 194 5.74 -18.07 -25.86
C GLU A 194 6.93 -17.82 -24.94
#